data_AF-A0A252DXN0-F1
#
_entry.id   AF-A0A252DXN0-F1
#
_cell.length_a   1.000
_cell.length_b   1.000
_cell.length_c   1.000
_cell.angle_alpha   90.00
_cell.angle_beta   90.00
_cell.angle_gamma   90.00
#
_symmetry.space_group_name_H-M   'P 1'
#
loop_
_entity.id
_entity.type
_entity.pdbx_description
1 polymer ?
#
loop_
_entity_poly.entity_id
_entity_poly.type
_entity_poly.pdbx_seq_one_letter_code
_entity_poly.pdbx_strand_id
1 'polypeptide(L)'
;MSKKGGSDYRMLSAKALKVTAPVLAIAGWLATMVPSMAITASYSSNDYRACAGQLLRVNINANSASQACAGALRPRDLSSCVVSISRRTQISAVDALTTCRQARRPEDLASCVIGISLYPNKEAANPAILNYCGRSLLPVRFGQCVVGLRSEINFALTQALDTCISGSDTVSTFTPSVLPQVQGPTEFRPTFETAPIPTQPGSN
;
A
#
# COMPACT_ATOMS: atom_id res chain seq x y z
N MET A 1 -32.37 21.70 -36.45
CA MET A 1 -33.58 21.04 -36.99
C MET A 1 -33.30 19.56 -37.17
N SER A 2 -34.05 18.74 -36.44
CA SER A 2 -33.87 17.30 -36.27
C SER A 2 -34.21 16.49 -37.52
N LYS A 3 -33.40 15.48 -37.83
CA LYS A 3 -33.81 14.34 -38.68
C LYS A 3 -33.78 13.07 -37.82
N LYS A 4 -34.95 12.67 -37.34
CA LYS A 4 -35.23 11.36 -36.74
C LYS A 4 -35.29 10.33 -37.88
N GLY A 5 -34.40 9.34 -37.87
CA GLY A 5 -34.53 8.13 -38.68
C GLY A 5 -35.13 7.02 -37.82
N GLY A 6 -36.38 6.66 -38.09
CA GLY A 6 -37.06 5.51 -37.50
C GLY A 6 -36.51 4.20 -38.06
N SER A 7 -36.41 3.19 -37.20
CA SER A 7 -36.01 1.83 -37.57
C SER A 7 -37.26 0.96 -37.61
N ASP A 8 -37.61 0.50 -38.82
CA ASP A 8 -38.72 -0.38 -39.12
C ASP A 8 -38.49 -1.78 -38.54
N TYR A 9 -39.32 -2.19 -37.59
CA TYR A 9 -39.37 -3.59 -37.15
C TYR A 9 -40.31 -4.36 -38.08
N ARG A 10 -39.74 -5.25 -38.90
CA ARG A 10 -40.50 -6.21 -39.71
C ARG A 10 -41.10 -7.27 -38.80
N MET A 11 -42.43 -7.30 -38.73
CA MET A 11 -43.20 -8.44 -38.23
C MET A 11 -42.96 -9.66 -39.13
N LEU A 12 -42.44 -10.74 -38.56
CA LEU A 12 -42.47 -12.07 -39.18
C LEU A 12 -43.66 -12.85 -38.61
N SER A 13 -44.56 -13.18 -39.52
CA SER A 13 -45.84 -13.82 -39.31
C SER A 13 -45.73 -15.34 -39.30
N ALA A 14 -46.40 -15.95 -38.33
CA ALA A 14 -47.02 -17.27 -38.23
C ALA A 14 -46.35 -18.50 -38.91
N LYS A 15 -46.17 -19.55 -38.10
CA LYS A 15 -46.93 -20.80 -38.22
C LYS A 15 -46.78 -21.63 -36.94
N ALA A 16 -47.91 -21.86 -36.27
CA ALA A 16 -48.01 -22.81 -35.16
C ALA A 16 -48.20 -24.22 -35.73
N LEU A 17 -47.27 -25.13 -35.45
CA LEU A 17 -47.50 -26.57 -35.55
C LEU A 17 -47.48 -27.16 -34.14
N LYS A 18 -48.65 -27.67 -33.71
CA LYS A 18 -48.78 -28.56 -32.56
C LYS A 18 -48.51 -29.98 -33.03
N VAL A 19 -47.51 -30.66 -32.45
CA VAL A 19 -47.44 -32.12 -32.42
C VAL A 19 -46.96 -32.54 -31.02
N THR A 20 -47.69 -33.46 -30.43
CA THR A 20 -47.59 -34.01 -29.07
C THR A 20 -46.64 -35.21 -28.98
N ALA A 21 -45.67 -35.14 -28.04
CA ALA A 21 -45.10 -36.18 -27.15
C ALA A 21 -44.42 -37.45 -27.76
N PRO A 22 -43.68 -38.29 -27.01
CA PRO A 22 -42.99 -38.14 -25.71
C PRO A 22 -41.53 -38.65 -25.74
N VAL A 23 -40.54 -37.97 -25.14
CA VAL A 23 -39.34 -38.67 -24.65
C VAL A 23 -38.83 -37.94 -23.40
N LEU A 24 -38.98 -38.57 -22.23
CA LEU A 24 -38.13 -38.29 -21.08
C LEU A 24 -36.71 -38.74 -21.46
N ALA A 25 -35.91 -37.83 -21.99
CA ALA A 25 -34.48 -38.02 -22.19
C ALA A 25 -33.74 -36.92 -21.44
N ILE A 26 -33.12 -37.33 -20.34
CA ILE A 26 -31.88 -36.75 -19.79
C ILE A 26 -31.96 -35.22 -19.63
N ALA A 27 -32.52 -34.78 -18.49
CA ALA A 27 -32.25 -33.45 -17.95
C ALA A 27 -30.79 -33.39 -17.45
N GLY A 28 -29.85 -33.52 -18.39
CA GLY A 28 -28.42 -33.48 -18.17
C GLY A 28 -27.93 -32.05 -18.24
N TRP A 29 -27.66 -31.48 -17.06
CA TRP A 29 -26.48 -30.64 -16.80
C TRP A 29 -25.93 -29.79 -17.96
N LEU A 30 -26.68 -28.76 -18.39
CA LEU A 30 -26.13 -27.70 -19.24
C LEU A 30 -26.36 -26.28 -18.67
N ALA A 31 -26.59 -26.17 -17.36
CA ALA A 31 -26.73 -24.87 -16.69
C ALA A 31 -25.43 -24.32 -16.06
N THR A 32 -24.28 -24.97 -16.23
CA THR A 32 -23.02 -24.55 -15.55
C THR A 32 -22.03 -23.77 -16.40
N MET A 33 -22.38 -23.40 -17.64
CA MET A 33 -21.56 -22.48 -18.45
C MET A 33 -22.16 -21.08 -18.49
N VAL A 34 -22.62 -20.55 -17.35
CA VAL A 34 -22.70 -19.10 -17.23
C VAL A 34 -21.26 -18.64 -16.99
N PRO A 35 -20.64 -17.87 -17.91
CA PRO A 35 -19.33 -17.29 -17.63
C PRO A 35 -19.46 -16.52 -16.32
N SER A 36 -18.74 -16.97 -15.28
CA SER A 36 -18.65 -16.23 -14.03
C SER A 36 -18.27 -14.81 -14.41
N MET A 37 -19.16 -13.86 -14.09
CA MET A 37 -19.00 -12.45 -14.44
C MET A 37 -17.54 -12.06 -14.16
N ALA A 38 -16.76 -11.84 -15.21
CA ALA A 38 -15.42 -11.30 -15.06
C ALA A 38 -15.59 -10.01 -14.26
N ILE A 39 -14.84 -9.85 -13.17
CA ILE A 39 -14.94 -8.71 -12.28
C ILE A 39 -14.83 -7.43 -13.12
N THR A 40 -15.95 -6.79 -13.45
CA THR A 40 -15.98 -5.47 -14.06
C THR A 40 -15.82 -4.44 -12.95
N ALA A 41 -14.74 -4.55 -12.17
CA ALA A 41 -14.29 -3.43 -11.38
C ALA A 41 -13.89 -2.35 -12.38
N SER A 42 -14.39 -1.13 -12.20
CA SER A 42 -14.01 0.00 -13.04
C SER A 42 -12.48 0.19 -13.00
N TYR A 43 -11.77 -0.34 -14.01
CA TYR A 43 -10.30 -0.30 -14.09
C TYR A 43 -9.72 1.12 -14.27
N SER A 44 -10.58 2.14 -14.40
CA SER A 44 -10.17 3.54 -14.52
C SER A 44 -9.52 4.09 -13.24
N SER A 45 -9.88 3.57 -12.07
CA SER A 45 -9.29 3.91 -10.77
C SER A 45 -8.27 2.88 -10.27
N ASN A 46 -7.74 2.01 -11.14
CA ASN A 46 -6.82 0.96 -10.73
C ASN A 46 -5.46 1.53 -10.28
N ASP A 47 -5.10 1.28 -9.02
CA ASP A 47 -3.88 1.77 -8.39
C ASP A 47 -2.60 1.20 -9.00
N TYR A 48 -2.63 -0.05 -9.45
CA TYR A 48 -1.51 -0.68 -10.13
C TYR A 48 -1.25 -0.06 -11.50
N ARG A 49 -2.32 0.22 -12.27
CA ARG A 49 -2.20 0.90 -13.58
C ARG A 49 -1.51 2.25 -13.43
N ALA A 50 -1.92 3.03 -12.44
CA ALA A 50 -1.31 4.32 -12.22
C ALA A 50 0.08 4.24 -11.64
N CYS A 51 0.34 3.29 -10.73
CA CYS A 51 1.68 3.04 -10.22
C CYS A 51 2.65 2.76 -11.37
N ALA A 52 2.33 1.78 -12.21
CA ALA A 52 3.17 1.41 -13.35
C ALA A 52 3.32 2.58 -14.32
N GLY A 53 2.22 3.26 -14.66
CA GLY A 53 2.24 4.42 -15.56
C GLY A 53 3.08 5.58 -15.03
N GLN A 54 3.08 5.83 -13.73
CA GLN A 54 3.89 6.87 -13.10
C GLN A 54 5.37 6.51 -13.06
N LEU A 55 5.71 5.26 -12.73
CA LEU A 55 7.11 4.79 -12.74
C LEU A 55 7.72 4.83 -14.14
N LEU A 56 6.98 4.39 -15.16
CA LEU A 56 7.42 4.45 -16.57
C LEU A 56 7.71 5.89 -17.01
N ARG A 57 6.92 6.88 -16.55
CA ARG A 57 7.12 8.31 -16.87
C ARG A 57 8.39 8.92 -16.28
N VAL A 58 9.02 8.25 -15.31
CA VAL A 58 10.31 8.65 -14.74
C VAL A 58 11.43 7.68 -15.14
N ASN A 59 11.26 7.01 -16.29
CA ASN A 59 12.22 6.09 -16.92
C ASN A 59 12.58 4.84 -16.10
N ILE A 60 11.72 4.41 -15.18
CA ILE A 60 11.81 3.06 -14.58
C ILE A 60 11.39 2.06 -15.66
N ASN A 61 12.19 1.01 -15.89
CA ASN A 61 11.86 0.02 -16.92
C ASN A 61 10.61 -0.80 -16.53
N ALA A 62 9.91 -1.33 -17.54
CA ALA A 62 8.63 -2.04 -17.36
C ALA A 62 8.70 -3.22 -16.38
N ASN A 63 9.80 -3.97 -16.39
CA ASN A 63 9.99 -5.12 -15.49
C ASN A 63 10.12 -4.70 -14.03
N SER A 64 10.93 -3.69 -13.75
CA SER A 64 11.09 -3.16 -12.40
C SER A 64 9.82 -2.46 -11.89
N ALA A 65 9.10 -1.75 -12.78
CA ALA A 65 7.83 -1.13 -12.44
C ALA A 65 6.76 -2.18 -12.12
N SER A 66 6.63 -3.23 -12.93
CA SER A 66 5.63 -4.29 -12.71
C SER A 66 5.87 -5.03 -11.40
N GLN A 67 7.12 -5.44 -11.15
CA GLN A 67 7.51 -6.12 -9.91
C GLN A 67 7.28 -5.23 -8.68
N ALA A 68 7.67 -3.96 -8.76
CA ALA A 68 7.53 -3.05 -7.63
C ALA A 68 6.06 -2.72 -7.31
N CYS A 69 5.25 -2.43 -8.32
CA CYS A 69 3.83 -2.15 -8.12
C CYS A 69 3.05 -3.37 -7.65
N ALA A 70 3.35 -4.57 -8.18
CA ALA A 70 2.71 -5.81 -7.74
C ALA A 70 3.10 -6.21 -6.31
N GLY A 71 4.33 -5.91 -5.89
CA GLY A 71 4.81 -6.19 -4.53
C GLY A 71 4.46 -5.13 -3.49
N ALA A 72 3.83 -4.01 -3.88
CA ALA A 72 3.54 -2.90 -2.98
C ALA A 72 2.20 -3.09 -2.26
N LEU A 73 2.20 -2.88 -0.94
CA LEU A 73 0.95 -2.81 -0.16
C LEU A 73 0.10 -1.59 -0.55
N ARG A 74 0.72 -0.50 -1.02
CA ARG A 74 0.08 0.73 -1.47
C ARG A 74 0.72 1.22 -2.78
N PRO A 75 0.28 0.73 -3.95
CA PRO A 75 0.93 1.01 -5.23
C PRO A 75 0.97 2.51 -5.58
N ARG A 76 -0.09 3.27 -5.28
CA ARG A 76 -0.15 4.72 -5.51
C ARG A 76 0.93 5.47 -4.73
N ASP A 77 0.97 5.26 -3.42
CA ASP A 77 1.94 5.89 -2.51
C ASP A 77 3.37 5.56 -2.93
N LEU A 78 3.63 4.30 -3.33
CA LEU A 78 4.94 3.90 -3.86
C LEU A 78 5.33 4.75 -5.07
N SER A 79 4.48 4.82 -6.09
CA SER A 79 4.79 5.58 -7.29
C SER A 79 4.92 7.08 -7.05
N SER A 80 4.07 7.64 -6.17
CA SER A 80 4.11 9.03 -5.76
C SER A 80 5.41 9.37 -5.01
N CYS A 81 5.87 8.48 -4.12
CA CYS A 81 7.17 8.60 -3.45
C CYS A 81 8.33 8.72 -4.45
N VAL A 82 8.40 7.79 -5.41
CA VAL A 82 9.48 7.77 -6.42
C VAL A 82 9.43 8.99 -7.34
N VAL A 83 8.25 9.33 -7.84
CA VAL A 83 8.06 10.48 -8.74
C VAL A 83 8.38 11.79 -8.01
N SER A 84 7.98 11.94 -6.76
CA SER A 84 8.22 13.15 -5.98
C SER A 84 9.70 13.35 -5.68
N ILE A 85 10.42 12.29 -5.28
CA ILE A 85 11.86 12.36 -5.05
C ILE A 85 12.58 12.68 -6.36
N SER A 86 12.39 11.88 -7.41
CA SER A 86 13.12 12.03 -8.69
C SER A 86 12.91 13.38 -9.39
N ARG A 87 11.72 13.98 -9.25
CA ARG A 87 11.42 15.27 -9.89
C ARG A 87 11.92 16.47 -9.09
N ARG A 88 12.00 16.36 -7.76
CA ARG A 88 12.32 17.51 -6.90
C ARG A 88 13.76 17.53 -6.45
N THR A 89 14.41 16.37 -6.32
CA THR A 89 15.80 16.27 -5.88
C THR A 89 16.74 15.96 -7.06
N GLN A 90 18.00 15.63 -6.78
CA GLN A 90 18.93 15.09 -7.78
C GLN A 90 19.04 13.55 -7.73
N ILE A 91 18.25 12.89 -6.88
CA ILE A 91 18.27 11.44 -6.69
C ILE A 91 17.57 10.77 -7.88
N SER A 92 18.16 9.70 -8.41
CA SER A 92 17.58 8.99 -9.55
C SER A 92 16.27 8.29 -9.17
N ALA A 93 15.37 8.10 -10.15
CA ALA A 93 14.14 7.34 -9.91
C ALA A 93 14.43 5.91 -9.46
N VAL A 94 15.50 5.29 -9.95
CA VAL A 94 15.89 3.91 -9.61
C VAL A 94 16.32 3.80 -8.15
N ASP A 95 17.12 4.75 -7.67
CA ASP A 95 17.55 4.78 -6.27
C ASP A 95 16.35 5.05 -5.35
N ALA A 96 15.51 6.02 -5.73
CA ALA A 96 14.27 6.31 -5.01
C ALA A 96 13.34 5.08 -4.94
N LEU A 97 13.18 4.33 -6.03
CA LEU A 97 12.36 3.12 -6.06
C LEU A 97 12.85 2.07 -5.08
N THR A 98 14.16 1.89 -4.98
CA THR A 98 14.78 0.90 -4.10
C THR A 98 14.39 1.16 -2.64
N THR A 99 14.44 2.42 -2.19
CA THR A 99 14.08 2.80 -0.82
C THR A 99 12.57 2.91 -0.62
N CYS A 100 11.84 3.55 -1.54
CA CYS A 100 10.38 3.72 -1.42
C CYS A 100 9.64 2.38 -1.32
N ARG A 101 10.13 1.32 -2.01
CA ARG A 101 9.50 -0.01 -1.96
C ARG A 101 9.69 -0.72 -0.61
N GLN A 102 10.70 -0.34 0.16
CA GLN A 102 10.96 -0.88 1.50
C GLN A 102 10.22 -0.09 2.59
N ALA A 103 9.80 1.13 2.29
CA ALA A 103 9.14 2.01 3.24
C ALA A 103 7.71 1.54 3.56
N ARG A 104 7.37 1.42 4.86
CA ARG A 104 5.99 1.18 5.29
C ARG A 104 5.07 2.39 5.02
N ARG A 105 5.64 3.59 4.95
CA ARG A 105 4.96 4.86 4.65
C ARG A 105 5.73 5.64 3.59
N PRO A 106 5.52 5.34 2.29
CA PRO A 106 6.29 5.94 1.20
C PRO A 106 6.19 7.48 1.16
N GLU A 107 5.03 8.05 1.45
CA GLU A 107 4.82 9.52 1.46
C GLU A 107 5.62 10.24 2.56
N ASP A 108 5.70 9.65 3.76
CA ASP A 108 6.48 10.21 4.87
C ASP A 108 7.98 10.17 4.54
N LEU A 109 8.44 9.06 3.93
CA LEU A 109 9.80 8.92 3.44
C LEU A 109 10.12 9.96 2.36
N ALA A 110 9.24 10.15 1.37
CA ALA A 110 9.43 11.14 0.33
C ALA A 110 9.53 12.56 0.91
N SER A 111 8.66 12.89 1.87
CA SER A 111 8.68 14.19 2.56
C SER A 111 10.00 14.43 3.29
N CYS A 112 10.51 13.41 3.98
CA CYS A 112 11.83 13.45 4.63
C CYS A 112 12.96 13.72 3.62
N VAL A 113 13.02 12.91 2.56
CA VAL A 113 14.08 12.97 1.56
C VAL A 113 14.08 14.32 0.85
N ILE A 114 12.90 14.79 0.42
CA ILE A 114 12.74 16.05 -0.28
C ILE A 114 13.08 17.22 0.63
N GLY A 115 12.61 17.21 1.89
CA GLY A 115 12.89 18.27 2.85
C GLY A 115 14.39 18.45 3.09
N ILE A 116 15.11 17.35 3.32
CA ILE A 116 16.57 17.40 3.53
C ILE A 116 17.30 17.78 2.23
N SER A 117 16.90 17.22 1.08
CA SER A 117 17.60 17.44 -0.19
C SER A 117 17.42 18.84 -0.77
N LEU A 118 16.41 19.59 -0.32
CA LEU A 118 16.16 20.96 -0.79
C LEU A 118 16.78 22.03 0.11
N TYR A 119 17.35 21.65 1.25
CA TYR A 119 17.85 22.58 2.26
C TYR A 119 19.35 22.41 2.55
N PRO A 120 20.12 23.52 2.71
CA PRO A 120 19.71 24.93 2.51
C PRO A 120 19.61 25.29 1.02
N ASN A 121 20.28 24.52 0.17
CA ASN A 121 20.18 24.56 -1.28
C ASN A 121 19.89 23.16 -1.80
N LYS A 122 19.59 23.03 -3.09
CA LYS A 122 19.39 21.71 -3.72
C LYS A 122 20.67 20.88 -3.60
N GLU A 123 20.66 19.90 -2.70
CA GLU A 123 21.78 19.03 -2.40
C GLU A 123 22.10 18.16 -3.62
N ALA A 124 23.40 17.84 -3.77
CA ALA A 124 23.82 16.84 -4.72
C ALA A 124 23.13 15.49 -4.44
N ALA A 125 23.04 14.62 -5.45
CA ALA A 125 22.52 13.27 -5.26
C ALA A 125 23.30 12.54 -4.16
N ASN A 126 22.69 12.39 -2.98
CA ASN A 126 23.34 11.81 -1.81
C ASN A 126 22.54 10.59 -1.31
N PRO A 127 23.06 9.37 -1.49
CA PRO A 127 22.37 8.14 -1.09
C PRO A 127 22.21 8.02 0.44
N ALA A 128 22.98 8.78 1.23
CA ALA A 128 22.82 8.81 2.68
C ALA A 128 21.43 9.29 3.06
N ILE A 129 20.90 10.33 2.40
CA ILE A 129 19.57 10.88 2.74
C ILE A 129 18.48 9.79 2.65
N LEU A 130 18.49 8.98 1.58
CA LEU A 130 17.58 7.84 1.43
C LEU A 130 17.76 6.81 2.56
N ASN A 131 19.01 6.48 2.91
CA ASN A 131 19.31 5.51 3.96
C ASN A 131 18.80 5.95 5.33
N TYR A 132 19.10 7.18 5.74
CA TYR A 132 18.69 7.71 7.04
C TYR A 132 17.17 7.91 7.12
N CYS A 133 16.54 8.49 6.09
CA CYS A 133 15.07 8.61 6.03
C CYS A 133 14.38 7.24 6.03
N GLY A 134 14.98 6.23 5.37
CA GLY A 134 14.46 4.86 5.32
C GLY A 134 14.59 4.09 6.64
N ARG A 135 15.62 4.38 7.44
CA ARG A 135 15.84 3.74 8.74
C ARG A 135 15.09 4.43 9.88
N SER A 136 14.75 5.71 9.74
CA SER A 136 13.99 6.43 10.76
C SER A 136 12.59 5.86 10.94
N LEU A 137 12.19 5.65 12.19
CA LEU A 137 10.83 5.27 12.56
C LEU A 137 9.81 6.40 12.33
N LEU A 138 10.28 7.65 12.28
CA LEU A 138 9.48 8.86 12.11
C LEU A 138 10.13 9.78 11.07
N PRO A 139 10.09 9.42 9.76
CA PRO A 139 10.85 10.13 8.72
C PRO A 139 10.60 11.63 8.69
N VAL A 140 9.35 12.08 8.85
CA VAL A 140 9.01 13.51 8.85
C VAL A 140 9.68 14.25 10.01
N ARG A 141 9.63 13.70 11.23
CA ARG A 141 10.25 14.32 12.42
C ARG A 141 11.77 14.32 12.31
N PHE A 142 12.35 13.26 11.75
CA PHE A 142 13.78 13.19 11.46
C PHE A 142 14.19 14.28 10.45
N GLY A 143 13.46 14.44 9.35
CA GLY A 143 13.71 15.51 8.38
C GLY A 143 13.61 16.91 8.98
N GLN A 144 12.62 17.15 9.83
CA GLN A 144 12.47 18.41 10.58
C GLN A 144 13.67 18.67 11.51
N CYS A 145 14.16 17.65 12.21
CA CYS A 145 15.36 17.78 13.04
C CYS A 145 16.58 18.20 12.19
N VAL A 146 16.82 17.51 11.08
CA VAL A 146 18.01 17.77 10.24
C VAL A 146 17.95 19.16 9.63
N VAL A 147 16.79 19.54 9.07
CA VAL A 147 16.61 20.87 8.44
C VAL A 147 16.66 21.97 9.50
N GLY A 148 15.94 21.82 10.61
CA GLY A 148 15.89 22.82 11.67
C GLY A 148 17.22 23.01 12.40
N LEU A 149 17.98 21.94 12.62
CA LEU A 149 19.31 22.06 13.25
C LEU A 149 20.30 22.76 12.32
N ARG A 150 20.27 22.44 11.03
CA ARG A 150 21.10 23.07 10.01
C ARG A 150 20.69 24.51 9.67
N SER A 151 19.50 24.95 10.07
CA SER A 151 19.07 26.34 9.87
C SER A 151 19.59 27.32 10.89
N GLU A 152 19.89 26.83 12.09
CA GLU A 152 20.43 27.66 13.17
C GLU A 152 21.94 27.44 13.36
N ILE A 153 22.43 26.24 13.04
CA ILE A 153 23.82 25.84 13.28
C ILE A 153 24.46 25.42 11.95
N ASN A 154 25.69 25.86 11.71
CA ASN A 154 26.46 25.45 10.54
C ASN A 154 26.96 24.00 10.65
N PHE A 155 26.03 23.05 10.57
CA PHE A 155 26.30 21.62 10.56
C PHE A 155 26.47 21.09 9.14
N ALA A 156 27.51 20.28 8.97
CA ALA A 156 27.63 19.42 7.80
C ALA A 156 26.42 18.47 7.73
N LEU A 157 25.96 18.14 6.51
CA LEU A 157 24.79 17.28 6.32
C LEU A 157 24.92 15.96 7.08
N THR A 158 26.06 15.28 6.96
CA THR A 158 26.32 14.00 7.63
C THR A 158 26.23 14.13 9.15
N GLN A 159 26.83 15.17 9.73
CA GLN A 159 26.78 15.44 11.17
C GLN A 159 25.33 15.64 11.67
N ALA A 160 24.50 16.36 10.92
CA ALA A 160 23.10 16.55 11.26
C ALA A 160 22.29 15.24 11.15
N LEU A 161 22.54 14.44 10.09
CA LEU A 161 21.89 13.13 9.92
C LEU A 161 22.21 12.20 11.10
N ASP A 162 23.48 12.12 11.51
CA ASP A 162 23.91 11.30 12.65
C ASP A 162 23.36 11.81 13.98
N THR A 163 23.34 13.12 14.19
CA THR A 163 22.80 13.70 15.44
C THR A 163 21.30 13.43 15.58
N CYS A 164 20.54 13.57 14.49
CA CYS A 164 19.09 13.46 14.51
C CYS A 164 18.56 12.01 14.52
N ILE A 165 19.34 11.04 14.04
CA ILE A 165 18.88 9.64 14.01
C ILE A 165 18.84 9.07 15.42
N SER A 166 19.82 9.40 16.27
CA SER A 166 19.86 8.98 17.67
C SER A 166 18.66 9.48 18.47
N GLY A 167 18.16 10.69 18.19
CA GLY A 167 16.96 11.24 18.83
C GLY A 167 15.63 10.66 18.32
N SER A 168 15.64 9.97 17.18
CA SER A 168 14.44 9.33 16.62
C SER A 168 14.13 7.98 17.27
N ASP A 169 15.14 7.32 17.85
CA ASP A 169 15.03 5.99 18.47
C ASP A 169 14.68 6.04 19.96
N THR A 170 14.76 7.21 20.60
CA THR A 170 14.32 7.35 21.99
C THR A 170 12.80 7.32 22.04
N VAL A 171 12.23 6.13 22.26
CA VAL A 171 10.89 6.01 22.85
C VAL A 171 10.94 6.85 24.11
N SER A 172 10.15 7.94 24.17
CA SER A 172 9.96 8.66 25.44
C SER A 172 9.65 7.60 26.47
N THR A 173 10.59 7.37 27.37
CA THR A 173 10.40 6.47 28.49
C THR A 173 9.18 7.01 29.21
N PHE A 174 8.03 6.38 28.95
CA PHE A 174 6.89 6.47 29.82
C PHE A 174 7.42 5.98 31.16
N THR A 175 7.80 6.89 32.04
CA THR A 175 7.77 6.61 33.46
C THR A 175 6.30 6.43 33.77
N PRO A 176 5.77 5.21 33.99
CA PRO A 176 4.44 5.10 34.53
C PRO A 176 4.46 5.88 35.84
N SER A 177 3.67 6.96 35.91
CA SER A 177 3.34 7.58 37.17
C SER A 177 2.81 6.44 38.03
N VAL A 178 3.57 6.07 39.06
CA VAL A 178 3.14 5.13 40.07
C VAL A 178 1.88 5.74 40.66
N LEU A 179 0.71 5.29 40.18
CA LEU A 179 -0.53 5.47 40.92
C LEU A 179 -0.26 4.85 42.30
N PRO A 180 -0.57 5.53 43.41
CA PRO A 180 -0.44 4.94 44.73
C PRO A 180 -1.12 3.59 44.71
N GLN A 181 -0.32 2.54 44.88
CA GLN A 181 -0.79 1.17 45.02
C GLN A 181 -1.66 1.18 46.27
N VAL A 182 -2.98 1.23 46.10
CA VAL A 182 -3.88 0.72 47.14
C VAL A 182 -3.55 -0.76 47.22
N GLN A 183 -2.80 -1.13 48.25
CA GLN A 183 -2.42 -2.49 48.58
C GLN A 183 -3.70 -3.28 48.90
N GLY A 184 -4.33 -3.82 47.87
CA GLY A 184 -5.28 -4.93 47.96
C GLY A 184 -4.55 -6.21 47.56
N PRO A 185 -4.68 -7.33 48.29
CA PRO A 185 -4.08 -8.58 47.89
C PRO A 185 -4.93 -9.18 46.77
N THR A 186 -4.52 -8.99 45.51
CA THR A 186 -5.01 -9.80 44.39
C THR A 186 -3.82 -10.43 43.69
N GLU A 187 -3.50 -11.63 44.16
CA GLU A 187 -2.64 -12.61 43.50
C GLU A 187 -3.21 -12.93 42.12
N PHE A 188 -2.70 -12.29 41.07
CA PHE A 188 -2.98 -12.70 39.69
C PHE A 188 -2.12 -13.93 39.36
N ARG A 189 -2.68 -15.12 39.60
CA ARG A 189 -2.20 -16.39 39.04
C ARG A 189 -2.97 -16.68 37.75
N PRO A 190 -2.37 -16.55 36.55
CA PRO A 190 -3.00 -17.05 35.34
C PRO A 190 -2.90 -18.59 35.35
N THR A 191 -3.96 -19.25 35.82
CA THR A 191 -4.12 -20.69 35.63
C THR A 191 -4.58 -20.92 34.19
N PHE A 192 -3.69 -21.41 33.33
CA PHE A 192 -4.11 -21.95 32.03
C PHE A 192 -4.89 -23.26 32.28
N GLU A 193 -6.22 -23.16 32.34
CA GLU A 193 -7.09 -24.33 32.43
C GLU A 193 -7.17 -24.99 31.06
N THR A 194 -6.25 -25.93 30.79
CA THR A 194 -6.40 -26.87 29.69
C THR A 194 -7.39 -27.93 30.16
N ALA A 195 -8.68 -27.71 29.93
CA ALA A 195 -9.67 -28.76 30.12
C ALA A 195 -9.43 -29.87 29.06
N PRO A 196 -9.16 -31.12 29.45
CA PRO A 196 -9.14 -32.23 28.49
C PRO A 196 -10.56 -32.54 28.00
N ILE A 197 -10.67 -32.83 26.70
CA ILE A 197 -11.90 -33.25 26.04
C ILE A 197 -12.37 -34.59 26.64
N PRO A 198 -13.61 -34.71 27.17
CA PRO A 198 -14.12 -35.98 27.67
C PRO A 198 -14.38 -36.95 26.51
N THR A 199 -13.68 -38.09 26.50
CA THR A 199 -14.05 -39.25 25.68
C THR A 199 -15.24 -39.96 26.30
N GLN A 200 -16.38 -40.00 25.60
CA GLN A 200 -17.53 -40.84 25.97
C GLN A 200 -17.17 -42.33 25.76
N PRO A 201 -17.43 -43.22 26.73
CA PRO A 201 -17.41 -44.66 26.49
C PRO A 201 -18.73 -45.11 25.84
N GLY A 202 -18.60 -45.92 24.80
CA GLY A 202 -19.72 -46.65 24.20
C GLY A 202 -20.26 -47.71 25.15
N SER A 203 -21.58 -47.83 25.18
CA SER A 203 -22.34 -48.90 25.84
C SER A 203 -22.19 -50.22 25.08
N ASN A 204 -21.89 -51.29 25.81
CA ASN A 204 -22.15 -52.68 25.38
C ASN A 204 -23.65 -52.93 25.24
#